data_AF-A0A2E7EQZ6-F1
#
_entry.id   AF-A0A2E7EQZ6-F1
#
_cell.length_a   1.000
_cell.length_b   1.000
_cell.length_c   1.000
_cell.angle_alpha   90.00
_cell.angle_beta   90.00
_cell.angle_gamma   90.00
#
_symmetry.space_group_name_H-M   'P 1'
#
loop_
_entity.id
_entity.type
_entity.pdbx_description
1 polymer ?
#
loop_
_entity_poly.entity_id
_entity_poly.type
_entity_poly.pdbx_seq_one_letter_code
_entity_poly.pdbx_strand_id
1 'polypeptide(L)'
;MTNSAEPLDFTSLSEDVIREQLKKVIDPELFVNIVDLGLIYAVELQEIEDEQTNVTIEMTMTSPACPAGPQLVANSKQVISQLKGVGDVEVKIVMEPPWSPDKMTDDAKDQLGIF
;
A
#
# COMPACT_ATOMS: atom_id res chain seq x y z
N MET A 1 33.20 -18.94 1.50
CA MET A 1 32.11 -19.02 0.51
C MET A 1 31.22 -17.83 0.78
N THR A 2 31.49 -16.74 0.09
CA THR A 2 30.93 -15.41 0.32
C THR A 2 29.49 -15.38 -0.16
N ASN A 3 28.52 -15.34 0.76
CA ASN A 3 27.16 -14.98 0.44
C ASN A 3 27.11 -13.44 0.37
N SER A 4 27.50 -12.89 -0.78
CA SER A 4 27.25 -11.47 -1.06
C SER A 4 25.76 -11.34 -1.36
N ALA A 5 24.98 -10.91 -0.37
CA ALA A 5 23.69 -10.32 -0.65
C ALA A 5 23.96 -9.06 -1.49
N GLU A 6 23.58 -9.10 -2.76
CA GLU A 6 23.62 -7.93 -3.64
C GLU A 6 22.74 -6.83 -3.02
N PRO A 7 23.19 -5.57 -3.01
CA PRO A 7 22.36 -4.47 -2.56
C PRO A 7 21.15 -4.38 -3.49
N LEU A 8 19.94 -4.40 -2.91
CA LEU A 8 18.70 -4.18 -3.66
C LEU A 8 18.76 -2.78 -4.31
N ASP A 9 19.05 -2.76 -5.60
CA ASP A 9 19.05 -1.55 -6.40
C ASP A 9 17.59 -1.17 -6.69
N PHE A 10 17.03 -0.27 -5.88
CA PHE A 10 15.66 0.26 -6.02
C PHE A 10 15.56 1.31 -7.14
N THR A 11 16.31 1.18 -8.23
CA THR A 11 16.41 2.23 -9.26
C THR A 11 15.17 2.36 -10.15
N SER A 12 14.28 1.37 -10.18
CA SER A 12 13.01 1.44 -10.92
C SER A 12 11.80 1.31 -9.98
N LEU A 13 10.85 2.24 -10.09
CA LEU A 13 9.55 2.10 -9.44
C LEU A 13 8.83 0.87 -9.99
N SER A 14 8.28 0.05 -9.09
CA SER A 14 7.44 -1.11 -9.44
C SER A 14 6.29 -1.24 -8.45
N GLU A 15 5.25 -1.98 -8.81
CA GLU A 15 4.12 -2.25 -7.92
C GLU A 15 4.59 -2.84 -6.58
N ASP A 16 5.54 -3.79 -6.60
CA ASP A 16 6.11 -4.39 -5.40
C ASP A 16 6.79 -3.35 -4.51
N VAL A 17 7.57 -2.43 -5.11
CA VAL A 17 8.20 -1.34 -4.36
C VAL A 17 7.14 -0.45 -3.71
N ILE A 18 6.08 -0.08 -4.43
CA ILE A 18 4.98 0.72 -3.88
C ILE A 18 4.30 -0.01 -2.71
N ARG A 19 3.94 -1.29 -2.89
CA ARG A 19 3.31 -2.10 -1.84
C ARG A 19 4.21 -2.22 -0.61
N GLU A 20 5.50 -2.47 -0.78
CA GLU A 20 6.45 -2.51 0.34
C GLU A 20 6.54 -1.17 1.08
N GLN A 21 6.45 -0.03 0.37
CA GLN A 21 6.41 1.28 1.03
C GLN A 21 5.08 1.50 1.77
N LEU A 22 3.95 1.06 1.20
CA LEU A 22 2.63 1.15 1.83
C LEU A 22 2.50 0.35 3.13
N LYS A 23 3.35 -0.68 3.36
CA LYS A 23 3.43 -1.37 4.67
C LYS A 23 3.78 -0.44 5.84
N LYS A 24 4.33 0.76 5.57
CA LYS A 24 4.57 1.79 6.59
C LYS A 24 3.29 2.49 7.08
N VAL A 25 2.20 2.36 6.35
CA VAL A 25 0.89 2.92 6.72
C VAL A 25 0.14 1.91 7.57
N ILE A 26 -0.05 2.24 8.84
CA ILE A 26 -0.70 1.39 9.85
C ILE A 26 -2.14 1.86 10.05
N ASP A 27 -3.07 0.91 10.09
CA ASP A 27 -4.45 1.17 10.51
C ASP A 27 -4.48 1.51 12.02
N PRO A 28 -4.99 2.69 12.42
CA PRO A 28 -4.95 3.13 13.81
C PRO A 28 -5.93 2.37 14.73
N GLU A 29 -6.88 1.62 14.17
CA GLU A 29 -7.85 0.83 14.92
C GLU A 29 -7.37 -0.62 15.08
N LEU A 30 -6.80 -1.22 14.03
CA LEU A 30 -6.36 -2.61 14.02
C LEU A 30 -4.87 -2.80 14.34
N PHE A 31 -4.06 -1.74 14.26
CA PHE A 31 -2.61 -1.77 14.48
C PHE A 31 -1.85 -2.74 13.55
N VAL A 32 -2.39 -2.98 12.35
CA VAL A 32 -1.78 -3.77 11.27
C VAL A 32 -1.63 -2.86 10.05
N ASN A 33 -0.63 -3.11 9.20
CA ASN A 33 -0.45 -2.31 8.00
C ASN A 33 -1.53 -2.59 6.94
N ILE A 34 -1.81 -1.59 6.11
CA ILE A 34 -2.91 -1.64 5.13
C ILE A 34 -2.68 -2.69 4.02
N VAL A 35 -1.44 -3.13 3.80
CA VAL A 35 -1.12 -4.15 2.79
C VAL A 35 -1.45 -5.53 3.34
N ASP A 36 -0.99 -5.84 4.55
CA ASP A 36 -1.21 -7.14 5.19
C ASP A 36 -2.67 -7.33 5.62
N LEU A 37 -3.40 -6.22 5.85
CA LEU A 37 -4.86 -6.21 5.99
C LEU A 37 -5.60 -6.47 4.66
N GLY A 38 -4.91 -6.47 3.52
CA GLY A 38 -5.53 -6.66 2.22
C GLY A 38 -6.38 -5.47 1.75
N LEU A 39 -6.05 -4.25 2.20
CA LEU A 39 -6.80 -3.04 1.81
C LEU A 39 -6.35 -2.47 0.45
N ILE A 40 -5.18 -2.85 -0.06
CA ILE A 40 -4.67 -2.39 -1.36
C ILE A 40 -5.08 -3.33 -2.48
N TYR A 41 -6.02 -2.90 -3.32
CA TYR A 41 -6.55 -3.70 -4.42
C TYR A 41 -5.70 -3.58 -5.67
N ALA A 42 -5.36 -2.36 -6.08
CA ALA A 42 -4.55 -2.12 -7.27
C ALA A 42 -3.52 -1.01 -7.05
N VAL A 43 -2.40 -1.15 -7.74
CA VAL A 43 -1.39 -0.11 -7.91
C VAL A 43 -1.10 0.00 -9.38
N GLU A 44 -1.37 1.16 -9.96
CA GLU A 44 -1.09 1.44 -11.37
C GLU A 44 0.05 2.45 -11.45
N LEU A 45 1.00 2.15 -12.34
CA LEU A 45 2.16 3.00 -12.61
C LEU A 45 2.05 3.52 -14.04
N GLN A 46 2.08 4.84 -14.18
CA GLN A 46 2.06 5.52 -15.46
C GLN A 46 3.32 6.36 -15.62
N GLU A 47 4.25 5.91 -16.46
CA GLU A 47 5.40 6.71 -16.86
C GLU A 47 4.95 7.99 -17.57
N ILE A 48 5.54 9.12 -17.20
CA ILE A 48 5.30 10.43 -17.78
C ILE A 48 6.63 11.05 -18.25
N GLU A 49 6.57 12.27 -18.77
CA GLU A 49 7.77 13.02 -19.17
C GLU A 49 8.73 13.22 -17.98
N ASP A 50 10.00 13.52 -18.26
CA ASP A 50 11.05 13.78 -17.26
C ASP A 50 11.40 12.61 -16.31
N GLU A 51 11.28 11.36 -16.78
CA GLU A 51 11.61 10.14 -16.01
C GLU A 51 10.79 10.01 -14.71
N GLN A 52 9.61 10.62 -14.67
CA GLN A 52 8.69 10.51 -13.54
C GLN A 52 7.62 9.44 -13.80
N THR A 53 7.02 8.93 -12.72
CA THR A 53 5.93 7.96 -12.77
C THR A 53 4.79 8.42 -11.88
N ASN A 54 3.61 8.64 -12.45
CA ASN A 54 2.39 8.84 -11.68
C ASN A 54 1.93 7.51 -11.09
N VAL A 55 1.45 7.55 -9.86
CA VAL A 55 1.01 6.36 -9.11
C VAL A 55 -0.45 6.49 -8.74
N THR A 56 -1.28 5.55 -9.19
CA THR A 56 -2.67 5.44 -8.76
C THR A 56 -2.81 4.23 -7.85
N ILE A 57 -3.39 4.43 -6.66
CA ILE A 57 -3.65 3.36 -5.69
C ILE A 57 -5.16 3.24 -5.53
N GLU A 58 -5.70 2.06 -5.83
CA GLU A 58 -7.06 1.71 -5.44
C GLU A 58 -7.00 0.94 -4.12
N MET A 59 -7.65 1.50 -3.10
CA MET A 59 -7.75 0.87 -1.79
C MET A 59 -9.20 0.80 -1.32
N THR A 60 -9.46 -0.14 -0.42
CA THR A 60 -10.76 -0.28 0.24
C THR A 60 -10.65 0.02 1.73
N MET A 61 -11.76 -0.09 2.44
CA MET A 61 -11.85 0.09 3.89
C MET A 61 -12.48 -1.15 4.52
N THR A 62 -12.14 -1.42 5.78
CA THR A 62 -12.75 -2.50 6.57
C THR A 62 -14.25 -2.28 6.77
N SER A 63 -14.71 -1.02 6.74
CA SER A 63 -16.12 -0.64 6.73
C SER A 63 -16.39 0.65 5.94
N PRO A 64 -17.60 0.83 5.36
CA PRO A 64 -17.94 1.99 4.53
C PRO A 64 -17.89 3.35 5.23
N ALA A 65 -17.97 3.35 6.57
CA ALA A 65 -18.02 4.56 7.40
C ALA A 65 -16.81 4.70 8.32
N CYS A 66 -15.69 4.04 7.99
CA CYS A 66 -14.49 4.07 8.82
C CYS A 66 -13.96 5.52 8.98
N PRO A 67 -13.91 6.06 10.21
CA PRO A 67 -13.45 7.43 10.46
C PRO A 67 -11.97 7.61 10.13
N ALA A 68 -11.19 6.54 10.11
CA ALA A 68 -9.77 6.56 9.77
C ALA A 68 -9.50 6.68 8.25
N GLY A 69 -10.50 6.48 7.39
CA GLY A 69 -10.33 6.46 5.93
C GLY A 69 -9.56 7.68 5.36
N PRO A 70 -9.94 8.93 5.68
CA PRO A 70 -9.21 10.11 5.23
C PRO A 70 -7.74 10.15 5.69
N GLN A 71 -7.46 9.66 6.90
CA GLN A 71 -6.11 9.61 7.44
C GLN A 71 -5.26 8.56 6.71
N LEU A 72 -5.82 7.39 6.42
CA LEU A 72 -5.13 6.34 5.66
C LEU A 72 -4.81 6.80 4.24
N VAL A 73 -5.76 7.45 3.56
CA VAL A 73 -5.55 8.05 2.24
C VAL A 73 -4.41 9.08 2.27
N ALA A 74 -4.42 9.99 3.24
CA ALA A 74 -3.39 11.01 3.37
C ALA A 74 -2.01 10.39 3.65
N ASN A 75 -1.93 9.40 4.53
CA ASN A 75 -0.70 8.70 4.85
C ASN A 75 -0.14 7.93 3.65
N SER A 76 -0.99 7.20 2.91
CA SER A 76 -0.61 6.50 1.68
C SER A 76 -0.04 7.46 0.64
N LYS A 77 -0.73 8.59 0.39
CA LYS A 77 -0.24 9.62 -0.53
C LYS A 77 1.11 10.18 -0.09
N GLN A 78 1.25 10.52 1.20
CA GLN A 78 2.48 11.09 1.74
C GLN A 78 3.65 10.12 1.60
N VAL A 79 3.49 8.86 1.99
CA VAL A 79 4.57 7.86 1.94
C VAL A 79 5.07 7.65 0.52
N ILE A 80 4.15 7.56 -0.46
CA ILE A 80 4.53 7.30 -1.85
C ILE A 80 5.12 8.54 -2.53
N SER A 81 4.61 9.74 -2.24
CA SER A 81 5.16 11.00 -2.79
C SER A 81 6.63 11.27 -2.39
N GLN A 82 7.15 10.59 -1.37
CA GLN A 82 8.53 10.74 -0.91
C GLN A 82 9.52 9.89 -1.72
N LEU A 83 9.04 8.98 -2.58
CA LEU A 83 9.91 8.12 -3.37
C LEU A 83 10.49 8.89 -4.56
N LYS A 84 11.78 8.65 -4.84
CA LYS A 84 12.45 9.23 -5.99
C LYS A 84 11.78 8.74 -7.28
N GLY A 85 11.51 9.65 -8.21
CA GLY A 85 10.90 9.34 -9.50
C GLY A 85 9.37 9.28 -9.47
N VAL A 86 8.73 9.43 -8.30
CA VAL A 86 7.27 9.54 -8.24
C VAL A 86 6.82 10.94 -8.65
N GLY A 87 5.86 11.00 -9.56
CA GLY A 87 5.14 12.21 -9.97
C GLY A 87 3.92 12.46 -9.08
N ASP A 88 2.74 12.58 -9.68
CA ASP A 88 1.49 12.70 -8.92
C ASP A 88 1.08 11.34 -8.31
N VAL A 89 0.43 11.41 -7.15
CA VAL A 89 -0.08 10.25 -6.43
C VAL A 89 -1.58 10.43 -6.21
N GLU A 90 -2.36 9.56 -6.81
CA GLU A 90 -3.81 9.49 -6.63
C GLU A 90 -4.15 8.27 -5.77
N VAL A 91 -5.01 8.45 -4.77
CA VAL A 91 -5.50 7.36 -3.93
C VAL A 91 -7.02 7.35 -4.00
N LYS A 92 -7.59 6.27 -4.54
CA LYS A 92 -9.03 6.09 -4.73
C LYS A 92 -9.55 5.09 -3.72
N ILE A 93 -10.64 5.45 -3.06
CA ILE A 93 -11.38 4.51 -2.23
C ILE A 93 -12.41 3.80 -3.11
N VAL A 94 -12.30 2.48 -3.20
CA VAL A 94 -13.27 1.60 -3.87
C VAL A 94 -13.97 0.72 -2.84
N MET A 95 -15.28 0.58 -2.97
CA MET A 95 -16.11 -0.24 -2.06
C MET A 95 -16.52 -1.59 -2.67
N GLU A 96 -16.20 -1.80 -3.94
CA GLU A 96 -16.52 -3.02 -4.67
C GLU A 96 -15.23 -3.62 -5.26
N PRO A 97 -14.90 -4.90 -4.99
CA PRO A 97 -15.62 -5.80 -4.08
C PRO A 97 -15.51 -5.36 -2.61
N PRO A 98 -16.50 -5.68 -1.75
CA PRO A 98 -16.40 -5.40 -0.32
C PRO A 98 -15.21 -6.14 0.27
N TRP A 99 -14.60 -5.51 1.28
CA TRP A 99 -13.53 -6.14 2.03
C TRP A 99 -14.07 -7.27 2.93
N SER A 100 -13.29 -8.34 3.07
CA SER A 100 -13.50 -9.39 4.08
C SER A 100 -12.16 -9.78 4.70
N PRO A 101 -12.16 -10.32 5.93
CA PRO A 101 -10.93 -10.82 6.57
C PRO A 101 -10.17 -11.87 5.77
N ASP A 102 -10.81 -12.56 4.81
CA ASP A 102 -10.15 -13.52 3.93
C ASP A 102 -9.03 -12.89 3.08
N LYS A 103 -9.11 -11.56 2.85
CA LYS A 103 -8.11 -10.78 2.12
C LYS A 103 -6.84 -10.49 2.93
N MET A 104 -6.88 -10.70 4.24
CA MET A 104 -5.70 -10.54 5.09
C MET A 104 -4.67 -11.64 4.79
N THR A 105 -3.40 -11.31 5.00
CA THR A 105 -2.33 -12.31 5.11
C THR A 105 -2.55 -13.22 6.33
N ASP A 106 -1.96 -14.41 6.31
CA ASP A 106 -2.06 -15.34 7.46
C ASP A 106 -1.46 -14.74 8.73
N ASP A 107 -0.32 -14.05 8.63
CA ASP A 107 0.31 -13.35 9.77
C ASP A 107 -0.60 -12.28 10.37
N ALA A 108 -1.32 -11.52 9.54
CA ALA A 108 -2.28 -10.52 10.02
C ALA A 108 -3.51 -11.15 10.68
N LYS A 109 -4.00 -12.28 10.16
CA LYS A 109 -5.09 -13.04 10.78
C LYS A 109 -4.67 -13.57 12.16
N ASP A 110 -3.48 -14.15 12.25
CA ASP A 110 -2.90 -14.64 13.50
C ASP A 110 -2.73 -13.51 14.53
N GLN A 111 -2.22 -12.35 14.11
CA GLN A 111 -2.08 -11.17 14.98
C GLN A 111 -3.42 -10.69 15.56
N LEU A 112 -4.50 -10.80 14.78
CA LEU A 112 -5.85 -10.39 15.19
C LEU A 112 -6.66 -11.53 15.83
N GLY A 113 -6.11 -12.75 15.91
CA GLY A 113 -6.79 -13.93 16.47
C GLY A 113 -7.96 -14.42 15.62
N ILE A 114 -7.88 -14.26 14.30
CA ILE A 114 -8.87 -14.72 13.32
C ILE A 114 -8.37 -16.06 12.75
N PHE A 115 -9.19 -17.11 12.85
CA PHE A 115 -8.86 -18.48 12.42
C PHE A 115 -9.86 -19.02 11.40
#